data_AF-A0A645D049-F1
#
_entry.id   AF-A0A645D049-F1
#
_cell.length_a   1.000
_cell.length_b   1.000
_cell.length_c   1.000
_cell.angle_alpha   90.00
_cell.angle_beta   90.00
_cell.angle_gamma   90.00
#
_symmetry.space_group_name_H-M   'P 1'
#
loop_
_entity.id
_entity.type
_entity.pdbx_description
1 polymer ?
#
loop_
_entity_poly.entity_id
_entity_poly.type
_entity_poly.pdbx_seq_one_letter_code
_entity_poly.pdbx_strand_id
1 'polypeptide(L)'
;MLILLVVMKYYRVLKFKPGKTLIFGGSVTGLLSGLAGSAGPVGAAVFLSFDLQPVAYIASEAATATAMHIVKIIVYNKFVNVPLEAVNLGLSMGFAMIFGTYAANRFIKDMKKEVFQKYVAVLLCMVGAYMLIAG
;
A
#
# COMPACT_ATOMS: atom_id res chain seq x y z
N MET A 1 -11.26 7.11 8.08
CA MET A 1 -10.04 7.49 7.33
C MET A 1 -10.09 7.11 5.85
N LEU A 2 -10.48 5.88 5.50
CA LEU A 2 -10.67 5.42 4.12
C LEU A 2 -11.73 6.20 3.33
N ILE A 3 -12.81 6.62 4.00
CA ILE A 3 -13.89 7.44 3.42
C ILE A 3 -13.36 8.79 2.93
N LEU A 4 -12.45 9.42 3.70
CA LEU A 4 -11.84 10.69 3.34
C LEU A 4 -10.97 10.57 2.07
N LEU A 5 -10.29 9.43 1.92
CA LEU A 5 -9.54 9.08 0.71
C LEU A 5 -10.45 8.83 -0.50
N VAL A 6 -11.60 8.17 -0.31
CA VAL A 6 -12.59 7.94 -1.37
C VAL A 6 -13.21 9.27 -1.82
N VAL A 7 -13.49 10.18 -0.89
CA VAL A 7 -13.97 11.54 -1.20
C VAL A 7 -12.90 12.37 -1.93
N MET A 8 -11.62 12.30 -1.51
CA MET A 8 -10.52 12.93 -2.24
C MET A 8 -10.31 12.34 -3.65
N LYS A 9 -10.56 11.03 -3.82
CA LYS A 9 -10.46 10.33 -5.10
C LYS A 9 -11.60 10.66 -6.06
N TYR A 10 -12.78 11.03 -5.55
CA TYR A 10 -13.89 11.55 -6.35
C TYR A 10 -13.51 12.88 -7.05
N TYR A 11 -12.65 13.68 -6.43
CA TYR A 11 -12.13 14.95 -6.98
C TYR A 11 -10.92 14.80 -7.90
N ARG A 12 -10.93 13.78 -8.78
CA ARG A 12 -10.17 13.68 -10.04
C ARG A 12 -9.05 14.72 -10.23
N VAL A 13 -7.81 14.21 -10.28
CA VAL A 13 -6.62 14.84 -10.89
C VAL A 13 -5.81 15.74 -9.96
N LEU A 14 -4.97 15.13 -9.13
CA LEU A 14 -3.72 15.78 -8.73
C LEU A 14 -2.56 15.07 -9.40
N LYS A 15 -2.24 15.53 -10.63
CA LYS A 15 -0.95 15.26 -11.28
C LYS A 15 0.14 15.94 -10.45
N PHE A 16 0.66 15.22 -9.48
CA PHE A 16 1.68 15.76 -8.59
C PHE A 16 3.07 15.61 -9.21
N LYS A 17 3.86 16.70 -9.17
CA LYS A 17 5.28 16.64 -9.54
C LYS A 17 6.05 15.79 -8.52
N PRO A 18 6.97 14.91 -8.95
CA PRO A 18 7.57 13.85 -8.12
C PRO A 18 8.55 14.28 -7.00
N GLY A 19 8.50 15.52 -6.53
CA GLY A 19 9.38 16.01 -5.45
C GLY A 19 8.68 16.06 -4.10
N LYS A 20 8.07 17.21 -3.80
CA LYS A 20 7.49 17.51 -2.48
C LYS A 20 6.33 16.60 -2.10
N THR A 21 5.55 16.14 -3.09
CA THR A 21 4.42 15.24 -2.84
C THR A 21 4.85 13.86 -2.37
N LEU A 22 6.00 13.36 -2.84
CA LEU A 22 6.48 12.03 -2.42
C LEU A 22 6.91 12.06 -0.95
N ILE A 23 7.61 13.12 -0.54
CA ILE A 23 8.02 13.32 0.86
C ILE A 23 6.79 13.47 1.73
N PHE A 24 5.87 14.39 1.39
CA PHE A 24 4.68 14.61 2.18
C PHE A 24 3.76 13.38 2.23
N GLY A 25 3.49 12.77 1.08
CA GLY A 25 2.68 11.57 0.95
C GLY A 25 3.27 10.39 1.72
N GLY A 26 4.59 10.19 1.63
CA GLY A 26 5.34 9.18 2.38
C GLY A 26 5.34 9.41 3.89
N SER A 27 5.50 10.65 4.34
CA SER A 27 5.42 10.99 5.76
C SER A 27 4.01 10.74 6.32
N VAL A 28 2.98 11.16 5.59
CA VAL A 28 1.57 10.96 5.99
C VAL A 28 1.24 9.46 6.02
N THR A 29 1.59 8.70 4.97
CA THR A 29 1.35 7.24 4.96
C THR A 29 2.12 6.53 6.06
N GLY A 30 3.39 6.86 6.28
CA GLY A 30 4.20 6.27 7.35
C GLY A 30 3.62 6.54 8.73
N LEU A 31 3.24 7.79 9.02
CA LEU A 31 2.64 8.19 10.30
C LEU A 31 1.31 7.47 10.53
N LEU A 32 0.44 7.45 9.54
CA LEU A 32 -0.86 6.77 9.62
C LEU A 32 -0.69 5.27 9.79
N SER A 33 0.28 4.67 9.11
CA SER A 33 0.57 3.24 9.21
C SER A 33 1.14 2.88 10.58
N GLY A 34 1.94 3.76 11.19
CA GLY A 34 2.42 3.60 12.56
C GLY A 34 1.28 3.68 13.57
N LEU A 35 0.45 4.74 13.51
CA LEU A 35 -0.62 4.98 14.47
C LEU A 35 -1.79 3.99 14.34
N ALA A 36 -2.27 3.78 13.11
CA ALA A 36 -3.45 2.96 12.83
C ALA A 36 -3.11 1.52 12.41
N GLY A 37 -1.83 1.15 12.39
CA GLY A 37 -1.36 -0.18 11.96
C GLY A 37 -1.35 -0.40 10.44
N SER A 38 -2.11 0.38 9.67
CA SER A 38 -2.27 0.25 8.22
C SER A 38 -2.45 1.60 7.52
N ALA A 39 -1.74 1.80 6.40
CA ALA A 39 -1.98 2.93 5.49
C ALA A 39 -1.85 2.55 4.00
N GLY A 40 -1.98 1.25 3.68
CA GLY A 40 -1.79 0.73 2.31
C GLY A 40 -2.59 1.48 1.25
N PRO A 41 -3.91 1.71 1.45
CA PRO A 41 -4.74 2.43 0.48
C PRO A 41 -4.31 3.88 0.22
N VAL A 42 -3.74 4.55 1.23
CA VAL A 42 -3.20 5.92 1.09
C VAL A 42 -1.92 5.88 0.27
N GLY A 43 -1.01 4.94 0.55
CA GLY A 43 0.23 4.76 -0.20
C GLY A 43 -0.02 4.41 -1.66
N ALA A 44 -0.94 3.47 -1.91
CA ALA A 44 -1.39 3.09 -3.24
C ALA A 44 -1.93 4.29 -4.04
N ALA A 45 -2.75 5.14 -3.41
CA ALA A 45 -3.29 6.34 -4.06
C ALA A 45 -2.20 7.35 -4.45
N VAL A 46 -1.17 7.53 -3.61
CA VAL A 46 -0.02 8.39 -3.90
C VAL A 46 0.76 7.86 -5.11
N PHE A 47 1.10 6.58 -5.14
CA PHE A 47 1.83 5.99 -6.27
C PHE A 47 1.03 5.95 -7.58
N LEU A 48 -0.28 5.69 -7.51
CA LEU A 48 -1.17 5.76 -8.67
C LEU A 48 -1.23 7.17 -9.28
N SER A 49 -1.06 8.21 -8.47
CA SER A 49 -1.10 9.61 -8.92
C SER A 49 0.11 10.00 -9.78
N PHE A 50 1.21 9.25 -9.71
CA PHE A 50 2.42 9.47 -10.50
C PHE A 50 2.39 8.83 -11.89
N ASP A 51 1.25 8.26 -12.31
CA ASP A 51 1.04 7.70 -13.65
C ASP A 51 2.18 6.72 -14.03
N LEU A 52 2.53 5.84 -13.09
CA LEU A 52 3.60 4.85 -13.26
C LEU A 52 3.15 3.68 -14.14
N GLN A 53 4.10 3.01 -14.80
CA GLN A 53 3.81 1.71 -15.40
C GLN A 53 3.47 0.68 -14.31
N PRO A 54 2.59 -0.31 -14.57
CA PRO A 54 2.13 -1.26 -13.55
C PRO A 54 3.26 -1.94 -12.77
N VAL A 55 4.31 -2.38 -13.47
CA VAL A 55 5.48 -3.01 -12.84
C VAL A 55 6.25 -2.04 -11.95
N ALA A 56 6.44 -0.79 -12.39
CA ALA A 56 7.13 0.24 -11.60
C ALA A 56 6.31 0.67 -10.37
N TYR A 57 4.98 0.71 -10.50
CA TYR A 57 4.06 0.94 -9.39
C TYR A 57 4.22 -0.15 -8.33
N ILE A 58 4.12 -1.43 -8.71
CA ILE A 58 4.22 -2.57 -7.78
C ILE A 58 5.59 -2.60 -7.10
N ALA A 59 6.66 -2.39 -7.86
CA ALA A 59 8.01 -2.36 -7.31
C ALA A 59 8.19 -1.24 -6.28
N SER A 60 7.66 -0.04 -6.56
CA SER A 60 7.75 1.11 -5.66
C SER A 60 6.92 0.92 -4.39
N GLU A 61 5.71 0.38 -4.53
CA GLU A 61 4.85 0.04 -3.39
C GLU A 61 5.50 -1.03 -2.52
N ALA A 62 6.02 -2.11 -3.12
CA ALA A 62 6.69 -3.19 -2.40
C ALA A 62 7.93 -2.69 -1.66
N ALA A 63 8.77 -1.87 -2.31
CA ALA A 63 9.96 -1.30 -1.69
C ALA A 63 9.62 -0.42 -0.48
N THR A 64 8.63 0.48 -0.62
CA THR A 64 8.23 1.38 0.46
C THR A 64 7.49 0.66 1.59
N ALA A 65 6.63 -0.32 1.27
CA ALA A 65 6.00 -1.17 2.27
C ALA A 65 7.04 -1.95 3.08
N THR A 66 8.04 -2.54 2.39
CA THR A 66 9.13 -3.27 3.04
C THR A 66 9.93 -2.37 3.97
N ALA A 67 10.35 -1.19 3.49
CA ALA A 67 11.06 -0.23 4.32
C ALA A 67 10.25 0.19 5.55
N MET A 68 8.94 0.45 5.37
CA MET A 68 8.05 0.80 6.47
C MET A 68 7.89 -0.33 7.49
N HIS A 69 7.75 -1.58 7.03
CA HIS A 69 7.65 -2.74 7.93
C HIS A 69 8.97 -3.00 8.67
N ILE A 70 10.12 -2.83 8.04
CA ILE A 70 11.43 -2.90 8.72
C ILE A 70 11.49 -1.86 9.85
N VAL A 71 11.11 -0.62 9.56
CA VAL A 71 11.08 0.44 10.59
C VAL A 71 10.12 0.07 11.73
N LYS A 72 8.91 -0.43 11.43
CA LYS A 72 7.97 -0.89 12.46
C LYS A 72 8.55 -2.00 13.31
N ILE A 73 9.22 -2.99 12.71
CA ILE A 73 9.86 -4.09 13.44
C ILE A 73 10.91 -3.53 14.40
N ILE A 74 11.80 -2.65 13.93
CA ILE A 74 12.86 -2.07 14.77
C ILE A 74 12.27 -1.25 15.92
N VAL A 75 11.27 -0.41 15.64
CA VAL A 75 10.65 0.46 16.65
C VAL A 75 9.85 -0.38 17.64
N TYR A 76 8.99 -1.28 17.17
CA TYR A 76 8.10 -2.07 18.05
C TYR A 76 8.85 -3.11 18.85
N ASN A 77 9.93 -3.70 18.31
CA ASN A 77 10.74 -4.68 19.05
C ASN A 77 11.37 -4.07 20.32
N LYS A 78 11.59 -2.74 20.37
CA LYS A 78 12.03 -2.06 21.58
C LYS A 78 10.96 -1.97 22.68
N PHE A 79 9.69 -2.08 22.33
CA PHE A 79 8.55 -1.93 23.25
C PHE A 79 7.79 -3.24 23.50
N VAL A 80 7.92 -4.22 22.60
CA VAL A 80 7.13 -5.46 22.61
C VAL A 80 8.09 -6.65 22.54
N ASN A 81 8.00 -7.53 23.53
CA ASN A 81 8.73 -8.79 23.54
C ASN A 81 8.06 -9.74 22.54
N VAL A 82 8.68 -9.95 21.37
CA VAL A 82 8.06 -10.69 20.27
C VAL A 82 8.20 -12.19 20.53
N PRO A 83 7.09 -12.95 20.71
CA PRO A 83 7.16 -14.39 20.93
C PRO A 83 7.60 -15.12 19.65
N LEU A 84 8.28 -16.26 19.81
CA LEU A 84 8.77 -17.06 18.67
C LEU A 84 7.65 -17.49 17.71
N GLU A 85 6.44 -17.75 18.23
CA GLU A 85 5.28 -18.09 17.41
C GLU A 85 4.87 -16.96 16.46
N ALA A 86 4.96 -15.70 16.90
CA ALA A 86 4.68 -14.55 16.05
C ALA A 86 5.72 -14.42 14.92
N VAL A 87 6.96 -14.83 15.17
CA VAL A 87 8.01 -14.89 14.14
C VAL A 87 7.67 -15.93 13.08
N ASN A 88 7.27 -17.14 13.47
CA ASN A 88 6.88 -18.20 12.53
C ASN A 88 5.64 -17.82 11.70
N LEU A 89 4.63 -17.23 12.34
CA LEU A 89 3.45 -16.72 11.64
C LEU A 89 3.83 -15.60 10.67
N GLY A 90 4.65 -14.64 11.10
CA GLY A 90 5.16 -13.58 10.24
C GLY A 90 5.94 -14.11 9.04
N LEU A 91 6.74 -15.17 9.22
CA LEU A 91 7.50 -15.80 8.16
C LEU A 91 6.59 -16.48 7.13
N SER A 92 5.59 -17.24 7.60
CA SER A 92 4.61 -17.90 6.70
C SER A 92 3.77 -16.89 5.92
N MET A 93 3.31 -15.81 6.57
CA MET A 93 2.65 -14.69 5.91
C MET A 93 3.57 -14.00 4.90
N GLY A 94 4.84 -13.80 5.24
CA GLY A 94 5.86 -13.24 4.35
C GLY A 94 6.02 -14.07 3.07
N PHE A 95 6.15 -15.39 3.20
CA PHE A 95 6.19 -16.28 2.04
C PHE A 95 4.91 -16.20 1.21
N ALA A 96 3.74 -16.24 1.84
CA ALA A 96 2.46 -16.12 1.14
C ALA A 96 2.37 -14.80 0.34
N MET A 97 2.83 -13.69 0.92
CA MET A 97 2.88 -12.40 0.23
C MET A 97 3.84 -12.39 -0.96
N ILE A 98 5.02 -13.00 -0.82
CA ILE A 98 6.01 -13.09 -1.92
C ILE A 98 5.42 -13.92 -3.07
N PHE A 99 4.86 -15.10 -2.78
CA PHE A 99 4.24 -15.96 -3.78
C PHE A 99 3.04 -15.28 -4.45
N GLY A 100 2.17 -14.63 -3.68
CA GLY A 100 1.04 -13.87 -4.21
C GLY A 100 1.49 -12.74 -5.13
N THR A 101 2.51 -11.97 -4.73
CA THR A 101 3.07 -10.89 -5.55
C THR A 101 3.71 -11.44 -6.83
N TYR A 102 4.46 -12.54 -6.73
CA TYR A 102 5.08 -13.19 -7.89
C TYR A 102 4.04 -13.66 -8.90
N ALA A 103 2.98 -14.34 -8.43
CA ALA A 103 1.88 -14.79 -9.26
C ALA A 103 1.14 -13.61 -9.91
N ALA A 104 0.80 -12.58 -9.14
CA ALA A 104 0.14 -11.38 -9.65
C ALA A 104 0.98 -10.65 -10.70
N ASN A 105 2.30 -10.54 -10.48
CA ASN A 105 3.21 -9.87 -11.40
C ASN A 105 3.27 -10.58 -12.77
N ARG A 106 3.01 -11.89 -12.85
CA ARG A 106 2.91 -12.61 -14.14
C ARG A 106 1.74 -12.10 -14.99
N PHE A 107 0.60 -11.79 -14.38
CA PHE A 107 -0.57 -11.27 -15.08
C PHE A 107 -0.47 -9.77 -15.36
N ILE A 108 0.16 -9.02 -14.46
CA ILE A 108 0.20 -7.55 -14.53
C ILE A 108 1.26 -7.05 -15.52
N LYS A 109 2.31 -7.84 -15.79
CA LYS A 109 3.40 -7.48 -16.73
C LYS A 109 2.91 -7.11 -18.13
N ASP A 110 1.91 -7.82 -18.65
CA ASP A 110 1.37 -7.60 -19.99
C ASP A 110 0.13 -6.70 -19.99
N MET A 111 -0.26 -6.17 -18.83
CA MET A 111 -1.47 -5.37 -18.69
C MET A 111 -1.24 -3.92 -19.13
N LYS A 112 -2.16 -3.39 -19.93
CA LYS A 112 -2.18 -1.96 -20.28
C LYS A 112 -2.38 -1.11 -19.02
N LYS A 113 -1.71 0.03 -19.00
CA LYS A 113 -1.71 0.97 -17.88
C LYS A 113 -3.11 1.43 -17.48
N GLU A 114 -3.98 1.75 -18.43
CA GLU A 114 -5.34 2.22 -18.11
C GLU A 114 -6.19 1.12 -17.48
N VAL A 115 -5.99 -0.13 -17.92
CA VAL A 115 -6.68 -1.31 -17.36
C VAL A 115 -6.21 -1.53 -15.94
N PHE A 116 -4.89 -1.49 -15.70
CA PHE A 116 -4.32 -1.61 -14.36
C PHE A 116 -4.85 -0.55 -13.40
N GLN A 117 -4.83 0.73 -13.81
CA GLN A 117 -5.35 1.83 -12.99
C GLN A 117 -6.84 1.64 -12.65
N LYS A 118 -7.66 1.21 -13.62
CA LYS A 118 -9.08 0.89 -13.36
C LYS A 118 -9.24 -0.26 -12.38
N TYR A 119 -8.47 -1.34 -12.53
CA TYR A 119 -8.51 -2.49 -11.63
C TYR A 119 -8.18 -2.10 -10.20
N VAL A 120 -7.04 -1.43 -9.98
CA VAL A 120 -6.65 -0.98 -8.63
C VAL A 120 -7.67 0.02 -8.09
N ALA A 121 -8.21 0.91 -8.93
CA ALA A 121 -9.21 1.86 -8.49
C ALA A 121 -10.50 1.18 -8.00
N VAL A 122 -10.99 0.17 -8.72
CA VAL A 122 -12.17 -0.63 -8.35
C VAL A 122 -11.93 -1.41 -7.07
N LEU A 123 -10.78 -2.09 -6.96
CA LEU A 123 -10.40 -2.84 -5.75
C LEU A 123 -10.35 -1.92 -4.52
N LEU A 124 -9.72 -0.76 -4.63
CA LEU A 124 -9.68 0.21 -3.53
C LEU A 124 -11.08 0.71 -3.13
N CYS A 125 -11.99 0.88 -4.09
CA CYS A 125 -13.38 1.26 -3.79
C CYS A 125 -14.15 0.12 -3.12
N MET A 126 -13.98 -1.12 -3.58
CA MET A 126 -14.60 -2.30 -2.95
C MET A 126 -14.12 -2.49 -1.52
N VAL A 127 -12.80 -2.44 -1.28
CA VAL A 127 -12.22 -2.57 0.06
C VAL A 127 -12.69 -1.42 0.96
N GLY A 128 -12.70 -0.19 0.43
CA GLY A 128 -13.21 0.96 1.17
C GLY A 128 -14.70 0.83 1.55
N ALA A 129 -15.53 0.31 0.64
CA ALA A 129 -16.95 0.05 0.90
C ALA A 129 -17.15 -1.12 1.87
N TYR A 130 -16.36 -2.20 1.75
CA TYR A 130 -16.42 -3.33 2.66
C TYR A 130 -16.09 -2.91 4.10
N MET A 131 -15.02 -2.14 4.29
CA MET A 131 -14.65 -1.63 5.63
C MET A 131 -15.65 -0.62 6.20
N LEU A 132 -16.54 -0.05 5.38
CA LEU A 132 -17.63 0.83 5.83
C LEU A 132 -18.85 0.07 6.32
N ILE A 133 -19.12 -1.09 5.72
CA ILE A 133 -20.34 -1.88 5.95
C ILE A 133 -20.09 -2.96 7.02
N ALA A 134 -18.91 -3.58 6.99
CA ALA A 134 -18.52 -4.68 7.87
C ALA A 134 -17.57 -4.25 9.01
N GLY A 135 -17.15 -2.98 9.02
CA GLY A 135 -16.32 -2.37 10.07
C GLY A 135 -17.15 -1.50 11.00
#